data_AF-A0A0R3QKW7-F1
#
_entry.id   AF-A0A0R3QKW7-F1
#
_cell.length_a   1.000
_cell.length_b   1.000
_cell.length_c   1.000
_cell.angle_alpha   90.00
_cell.angle_beta   90.00
_cell.angle_gamma   90.00
#
_symmetry.space_group_name_H-M   'P 1'
#
loop_
_entity.id
_entity.type
_entity.pdbx_description
1 polymer ?
#
loop_
_entity_poly.entity_id
_entity_poly.type
_entity_poly.pdbx_seq_one_letter_code
_entity_poly.pdbx_strand_id
1 'polypeptide(L)' 'MLLGRRAIHICVARYGPVKDRIIQRLQMEFKPTHLEVECESQNHAGRSDDERHFYVQIASNSFEGLQTIQVRICE' A
#
# COMPACT_ATOMS: atom_id res chain seq x y z
N MET A 1 -40.42 0.19 4.18
CA MET A 1 -39.37 -0.58 4.88
C MET A 1 -38.14 -0.59 3.98
N LEU A 2 -37.21 0.37 4.14
CA LEU A 2 -36.00 0.42 3.33
C LEU A 2 -34.95 -0.50 3.93
N LEU A 3 -34.69 -1.62 3.28
CA LEU A 3 -33.51 -2.45 3.55
C LEU A 3 -32.27 -1.65 3.13
N GLY A 4 -31.66 -0.98 4.11
CA GLY A 4 -30.35 -0.36 3.96
C GLY A 4 -29.34 -1.45 3.60
N ARG A 5 -28.94 -1.49 2.33
CA ARG A 5 -27.82 -2.29 1.86
C ARG A 5 -26.56 -1.76 2.53
N ARG A 6 -26.21 -2.33 3.69
CA ARG A 6 -24.89 -2.12 4.30
C ARG A 6 -23.88 -2.73 3.33
N ALA A 7 -23.13 -1.88 2.63
CA ALA A 7 -21.93 -2.28 1.93
C ALA A 7 -20.98 -2.85 2.99
N ILE A 8 -20.92 -4.17 3.09
CA ILE A 8 -19.92 -4.83 3.91
C ILE A 8 -18.61 -4.66 3.14
N HIS A 9 -17.89 -3.59 3.44
CA HIS A 9 -16.49 -3.45 3.05
C HIS A 9 -15.72 -4.44 3.90
N ILE A 10 -15.66 -5.70 3.45
CA ILE A 10 -14.79 -6.71 4.03
C ILE A 10 -13.35 -6.24 3.73
N CYS A 11 -12.78 -5.47 4.64
CA CYS A 11 -11.33 -5.40 4.81
C CYS A 11 -10.96 -6.63 5.64
N VAL A 12 -10.73 -7.76 4.97
CA VAL A 12 -10.07 -8.90 5.61
C VAL A 12 -8.70 -8.39 6.06
N ALA A 13 -8.49 -8.23 7.36
CA ALA A 13 -7.18 -8.00 7.95
C ALA A 13 -6.33 -9.28 7.79
N ARG A 14 -5.94 -9.57 6.54
CA ARG A 14 -4.98 -10.62 6.19
C ARG A 14 -3.54 -10.14 6.39
N TYR A 15 -3.35 -8.86 6.64
CA TYR A 15 -2.05 -8.21 6.69
C TYR A 15 -1.95 -7.33 7.94
N GLY A 16 -0.75 -7.23 8.53
CA GLY A 16 -0.55 -6.44 9.75
C GLY A 16 -0.87 -4.95 9.57
N PRO A 17 -1.05 -4.19 10.65
CA PRO A 17 -1.57 -2.81 10.63
C PRO A 17 -0.73 -1.83 9.77
N VAL A 18 0.55 -2.14 9.57
CA VAL A 18 1.46 -1.34 8.72
C VAL A 18 1.16 -1.52 7.24
N LYS A 19 0.99 -2.77 6.76
CA LYS A 19 0.68 -3.04 5.35
C LYS A 19 -0.66 -2.43 4.96
N ASP A 20 -1.69 -2.60 5.79
CA ASP A 20 -3.00 -2.02 5.53
C ASP A 20 -2.94 -0.49 5.43
N ARG A 21 -2.16 0.14 6.31
CA ARG A 21 -1.96 1.60 6.30
C ARG A 21 -1.20 2.08 5.06
N ILE A 22 -0.22 1.32 4.56
CA ILE A 22 0.46 1.61 3.28
C ILE A 22 -0.56 1.55 2.14
N ILE A 23 -1.33 0.45 2.06
CA ILE A 23 -2.34 0.25 1.01
C ILE A 23 -3.36 1.40 1.02
N GLN A 24 -3.92 1.73 2.18
CA GLN A 24 -4.93 2.78 2.30
C GLN A 24 -4.42 4.14 1.81
N ARG A 25 -3.20 4.53 2.21
CA ARG A 25 -2.63 5.83 1.81
C ARG A 25 -2.34 5.88 0.32
N LEU A 26 -1.74 4.83 -0.23
CA LEU A 26 -1.41 4.76 -1.66
C LEU A 26 -2.67 4.73 -2.53
N GLN A 27 -3.72 4.02 -2.09
CA GLN A 27 -5.02 4.01 -2.79
C GLN A 27 -5.68 5.39 -2.80
N MET A 28 -5.68 6.08 -1.65
CA MET A 28 -6.31 7.39 -1.52
C MET A 28 -5.61 8.45 -2.36
N GLU A 29 -4.28 8.47 -2.34
CA GLU A 29 -3.47 9.51 -2.98
C GLU A 29 -3.37 9.31 -4.50
N PHE A 30 -3.02 8.10 -4.93
CA PHE A 30 -2.65 7.84 -6.33
C PHE A 30 -3.78 7.24 -7.17
N LYS A 31 -4.90 6.82 -6.55
CA LYS A 31 -6.03 6.15 -7.21
C LYS A 31 -5.56 5.12 -8.26
N PRO A 32 -4.68 4.17 -7.88
CA PRO A 32 -3.98 3.32 -8.83
C PRO A 32 -4.94 2.35 -9.53
N THR A 33 -4.60 1.99 -10.76
CA THR A 33 -5.27 0.89 -11.49
C THR A 33 -4.81 -0.47 -10.98
N HIS A 34 -3.59 -0.54 -10.43
CA HIS A 34 -3.03 -1.73 -9.79
C HIS A 34 -2.21 -1.35 -8.56
N LEU A 35 -2.40 -2.07 -7.45
CA LEU A 35 -1.61 -1.92 -6.23
C LEU A 35 -1.44 -3.27 -5.54
N GLU A 36 -0.18 -3.64 -5.35
CA GLU A 36 0.25 -4.80 -4.60
C GLU A 36 1.29 -4.37 -3.56
N VAL A 37 1.15 -4.92 -2.35
CA VAL A 37 2.10 -4.69 -1.25
C VAL A 37 2.39 -6.03 -0.62
N GLU A 38 3.63 -6.42 -0.48
CA GLU A 38 4.05 -7.67 0.15
C GLU A 38 5.01 -7.38 1.31
N CYS A 39 4.93 -8.20 2.36
CA CYS A 39 5.82 -8.08 3.51
C CYS A 39 6.88 -9.19 3.41
N GLU A 40 8.10 -8.83 3.01
CA GLU A 40 9.21 -9.76 2.79
C GLU A 40 10.08 -9.94 4.04
N SER A 41 9.59 -9.46 5.20
CA SER A 41 10.34 -9.46 6.46
C SER A 41 10.77 -10.86 6.96
N GLN A 42 10.17 -11.94 6.43
CA GLN A 42 10.54 -13.31 6.78
C GLN A 42 11.69 -13.90 5.93
N ASN A 43 12.13 -13.20 4.88
CA ASN A 43 13.14 -13.70 3.96
C ASN A 43 14.57 -13.27 4.32
N HIS A 44 14.76 -12.60 5.45
CA HIS A 44 16.07 -12.21 5.96
C HIS A 44 16.70 -13.33 6.79
N ALA A 45 17.95 -13.66 6.50
CA ALA A 45 18.78 -14.58 7.30
C ALA A 45 19.17 -14.02 8.70
N GLY A 46 18.68 -12.83 9.06
CA GLY A 46 18.96 -12.13 10.31
C GLY A 46 17.85 -12.26 11.37
N ARG A 47 18.00 -11.56 12.51
CA ARG A 47 16.98 -11.57 13.58
C ARG A 47 15.70 -10.91 13.06
N SER A 48 14.57 -11.59 13.23
CA SER A 48 13.24 -11.24 12.69
C SER A 48 12.68 -9.87 13.11
N ASP A 49 13.38 -9.06 13.91
CA ASP A 49 12.82 -7.83 14.50
C ASP A 49 13.63 -6.56 14.24
N ASP A 50 14.77 -6.63 13.54
CA ASP A 50 15.59 -5.42 13.31
C ASP A 50 15.06 -4.56 12.15
N GLU A 51 14.44 -5.15 11.13
CA GLU A 51 13.89 -4.41 9.98
C GLU A 51 12.61 -5.05 9.44
N ARG A 52 11.67 -4.21 8.97
CA ARG A 52 10.48 -4.65 8.23
C ARG A 52 10.63 -4.26 6.77
N HIS A 53 10.73 -5.25 5.90
CA HIS A 53 10.87 -5.06 4.46
C HIS A 53 9.50 -5.20 3.80
N PHE A 54 9.11 -4.18 3.04
CA PHE A 54 7.88 -4.17 2.26
C PHE A 54 8.20 -3.93 0.79
N TYR A 55 7.77 -4.86 -0.05
CA TYR A 55 7.76 -4.68 -1.48
C TYR A 55 6.44 -4.02 -1.90
N VAL A 56 6.49 -3.01 -2.75
CA VAL A 56 5.31 -2.28 -3.23
C VAL A 56 5.37 -2.17 -4.75
N GLN A 57 4.34 -2.69 -5.41
CA GLN A 57 4.13 -2.49 -6.84
C GLN A 57 2.87 -1.64 -7.03
N ILE A 58 3.00 -0.53 -7.76
CA ILE A 58 1.89 0.40 -7.99
C ILE A 58 1.89 0.86 -9.45
N ALA A 59 0.72 0.82 -10.08
CA ALA A 59 0.48 1.40 -11.40
C ALA A 59 -0.58 2.50 -11.28
N SER A 60 -0.22 3.71 -11.68
CA SER A 60 -1.11 4.86 -11.71
C SER A 60 -0.67 5.86 -12.78
N ASN A 61 -1.65 6.54 -13.39
CA ASN A 61 -1.40 7.65 -14.31
C ASN A 61 -0.70 8.83 -13.61
N SER A 62 -0.70 8.88 -12.27
CA SER A 62 0.07 9.86 -11.50
C SER A 62 1.59 9.77 -11.73
N PHE A 63 2.08 8.65 -12.27
CA PHE A 63 3.50 8.47 -12.60
C PHE A 63 3.83 8.74 -14.07
N GLU A 64 2.83 9.03 -14.91
CA GLU A 64 3.04 9.29 -16.33
C GLU A 64 3.88 10.56 -16.54
N GLY A 65 4.95 10.44 -17.33
CA GLY A 65 5.87 11.55 -17.60
C GLY A 65 6.80 11.93 -16.45
N LEU A 66 6.79 11.21 -15.33
CA LEU A 66 7.71 11.42 -14.21
C LEU A 66 9.01 10.63 -14.39
N GLN A 67 10.09 11.11 -13.77
CA GLN A 67 11.34 10.36 -13.69
C GLN A 67 11.24 9.28 -12.62
N THR A 68 12.10 8.25 -12.72
CA THR A 68 12.21 7.15 -11.75
C THR A 68 12.37 7.65 -10.32
N ILE A 69 13.10 8.74 -10.12
CA ILE A 69 13.26 9.41 -8.83
C ILE A 69 12.82 10.86 -8.99
N GLN A 70 11.83 11.27 -8.22
CA GLN A 70 11.38 12.65 -8.12
C GLN A 70 11.67 13.12 -6.69
N VAL A 71 12.61 14.06 -6.55
CA VAL A 71 12.87 14.72 -5.27
C VAL A 71 12.11 16.03 -5.27
N ARG A 72 11.11 16.17 -4.41
CA ARG A 72 10.54 17.49 -4.09
C ARG A 72 11.37 18.10 -2.98
N ILE A 73 12.14 19.13 -3.29
CA ILE A 73 12.75 19.98 -2.27
C ILE A 73 11.60 20.84 -1.73
N CYS A 74 11.19 20.59 -0.48
CA CYS A 74 10.26 21.47 0.22
C CYS A 74 11.04 22.74 0.62
N GLU A 75 10.61 23.90 0.13
CA GLU A 75 10.99 25.22 0.68
C GLU A 75 10.19 25.54 1.94
#